data_AF-A0A978W733-F1
#
_entry.id   AF-A0A978W733-F1
#
_cell.length_a   1.000
_cell.length_b   1.000
_cell.length_c   1.000
_cell.angle_alpha   90.00
_cell.angle_beta   90.00
_cell.angle_gamma   90.00
#
_symmetry.space_group_name_H-M   'P 1'
#
loop_
_entity.id
_entity.type
_entity.pdbx_description
1 polymer ?
#
loop_
_entity_poly.entity_id
_entity_poly.type
_entity_poly.pdbx_seq_one_letter_code
_entity_poly.pdbx_strand_id
1 'polypeptide(L)'
;MAQAKTEIPSFEEYLKQIKINMWLSGIPYDDPKTHFRFYFSLLAIITMIAAELSFFVAKYSTVNLLELTQLAPCFCMGVLSVLKLLAVLAKKEKVFELTKKLDQLYTITIANQTKTQLIQKKMIILKSLLKYFFILNAALISVYNFITLFFIAFTYIRTKEIVFYLPYAVILPFSTDRWGTWLIAYVHSISCGFICVLYYTTVDALYCVLTCHICNNFEIISNELQYLDEDSVDQIDDLLKSHQYVVQLTNYLEDIFNLPNLFNVLVGSVVICALGFNLTMGARSQLPGCALFLSSVLLQILIMSVFGENIIRESRRVGEAAFLCEWYNMDEKSKKKLLILMTRSHKQQQLTAFKFSVISYASFTKIISTSWSYFTILKTVYKPPEAAQTGYAI
;
A
#
# COMPACT_ATOMS: atom_id res chain seq x y z
N MET A 1 16.43 -15.85 -35.90
CA MET A 1 16.19 -14.98 -34.73
C MET A 1 14.73 -15.13 -34.32
N ALA A 2 14.44 -16.03 -33.39
CA ALA A 2 13.12 -16.10 -32.78
C ALA A 2 13.01 -14.92 -31.82
N GLN A 3 12.22 -13.90 -32.17
CA GLN A 3 11.77 -12.92 -31.19
C GLN A 3 11.04 -13.69 -30.11
N ALA A 4 11.63 -13.77 -28.91
CA ALA A 4 10.91 -14.21 -27.73
C ALA A 4 9.71 -13.27 -27.59
N LYS A 5 8.53 -13.74 -27.97
CA LYS A 5 7.25 -13.15 -27.58
C LYS A 5 7.33 -13.07 -26.07
N THR A 6 7.60 -11.87 -25.54
CA THR A 6 7.49 -11.64 -24.10
C THR A 6 6.00 -11.72 -23.82
N GLU A 7 5.55 -12.94 -23.49
CA GLU A 7 4.16 -13.23 -23.19
C GLU A 7 3.69 -12.30 -22.08
N ILE A 8 2.64 -11.55 -22.38
CA ILE A 8 2.04 -10.64 -21.42
C ILE A 8 1.39 -11.50 -20.33
N PRO A 9 1.62 -11.19 -19.05
CA PRO A 9 1.07 -11.99 -17.97
C PRO A 9 -0.47 -12.04 -18.06
N SER A 10 -1.05 -13.20 -17.78
CA SER A 10 -2.52 -13.33 -17.66
C SER A 10 -3.06 -12.49 -16.50
N PHE A 11 -4.35 -12.15 -16.51
CA PHE A 11 -4.95 -11.37 -15.41
C PHE A 11 -4.81 -12.11 -14.07
N GLU A 12 -5.02 -13.43 -14.10
CA GLU A 12 -4.91 -14.29 -12.94
C GLU A 12 -3.49 -14.32 -12.36
N GLU A 13 -2.44 -14.15 -13.18
CA GLU A 13 -1.08 -14.05 -12.67
C GLU A 13 -0.86 -12.84 -11.78
N TYR A 14 -1.51 -11.69 -12.02
CA TYR A 14 -1.41 -10.53 -11.13
C TYR A 14 -2.08 -10.81 -9.79
N LEU A 15 -3.19 -11.55 -9.81
CA LEU A 15 -3.94 -11.89 -8.61
C LEU A 15 -3.40 -13.11 -7.87
N LYS A 16 -2.58 -13.96 -8.48
CA LYS A 16 -2.13 -15.24 -7.89
C LYS A 16 -1.59 -15.08 -6.47
N GLN A 17 -0.67 -14.14 -6.25
CA GLN A 17 -0.10 -13.91 -4.93
C GLN A 17 -1.15 -13.33 -3.95
N ILE A 18 -2.01 -12.43 -4.44
CA ILE A 18 -3.11 -11.83 -3.66
C ILE A 18 -4.09 -12.93 -3.22
N LYS A 19 -4.49 -13.82 -4.11
CA LYS A 19 -5.37 -14.97 -3.83
C LYS A 19 -4.74 -15.92 -2.81
N ILE A 20 -3.44 -16.23 -2.95
CA ILE A 20 -2.70 -17.04 -1.97
C ILE A 20 -2.71 -16.38 -0.59
N ASN A 21 -2.38 -15.09 -0.51
CA ASN A 21 -2.36 -14.37 0.75
C ASN A 21 -3.77 -14.28 1.37
N MET A 22 -4.79 -13.96 0.58
CA MET A 22 -6.17 -13.92 1.05
C MET A 22 -6.64 -15.30 1.55
N TRP A 23 -6.28 -16.38 0.86
CA TRP A 23 -6.55 -17.75 1.31
C TRP A 23 -5.84 -18.08 2.63
N LEU A 24 -4.56 -17.71 2.77
CA LEU A 24 -3.78 -17.86 4.02
C LEU A 24 -4.41 -17.07 5.17
N SER A 25 -4.97 -15.89 4.86
CA SER A 25 -5.74 -15.06 5.81
C SER A 25 -7.08 -15.69 6.20
N GLY A 26 -7.51 -16.79 5.58
CA GLY A 26 -8.82 -17.39 5.81
C GLY A 26 -9.97 -16.71 5.05
N ILE A 27 -9.65 -15.93 4.03
CA ILE A 27 -10.58 -15.15 3.22
C ILE A 27 -10.40 -15.56 1.76
N PRO A 28 -10.96 -16.70 1.31
CA PRO A 28 -10.85 -17.11 -0.08
C PRO A 28 -11.41 -16.01 -1.01
N TYR A 29 -10.65 -15.66 -2.05
CA TYR A 29 -11.02 -14.58 -2.99
C TYR A 29 -12.34 -14.85 -3.72
N ASP A 30 -12.60 -16.13 -4.01
CA ASP A 30 -13.69 -16.59 -4.87
C ASP A 30 -14.90 -17.14 -4.08
N ASP A 31 -14.86 -17.16 -2.74
CA ASP A 31 -15.96 -17.64 -1.89
C ASP A 31 -16.41 -16.52 -0.92
N PRO A 32 -17.72 -16.21 -0.86
CA PRO A 32 -18.25 -15.21 0.08
C PRO A 32 -18.06 -15.58 1.55
N LYS A 33 -17.81 -16.85 1.89
CA LYS A 33 -17.67 -17.31 3.27
C LYS A 33 -16.28 -17.03 3.83
N THR A 34 -16.27 -16.33 4.96
CA THR A 34 -15.07 -16.15 5.77
C THR A 34 -14.83 -17.42 6.59
N HIS A 35 -13.66 -18.04 6.46
CA HIS A 35 -13.33 -19.25 7.19
C HIS A 35 -12.89 -18.97 8.63
N PHE A 36 -12.97 -20.00 9.49
CA PHE A 36 -12.48 -19.95 10.89
C PHE A 36 -11.04 -19.43 11.02
N ARG A 37 -10.18 -19.73 10.03
CA ARG A 37 -8.79 -19.25 9.94
C ARG A 37 -8.66 -17.72 9.99
N PHE A 38 -9.63 -17.00 9.44
CA PHE A 38 -9.64 -15.53 9.50
C PHE A 38 -9.86 -15.04 10.92
N TYR A 39 -10.87 -15.56 11.61
CA TYR A 39 -11.15 -15.17 12.98
C TYR A 39 -9.97 -15.50 13.92
N PHE A 40 -9.31 -16.64 13.69
CA PHE A 40 -8.10 -17.01 14.43
C PHE A 40 -6.93 -16.05 14.17
N SER A 41 -6.64 -15.72 12.89
CA SER A 41 -5.55 -14.79 12.54
C SER A 41 -5.83 -13.36 12.98
N LEU A 42 -7.08 -12.90 12.88
CA LEU A 42 -7.53 -11.62 13.38
C LEU A 42 -7.40 -11.55 14.91
N LEU A 43 -7.85 -12.58 15.63
CA LEU A 43 -7.71 -12.67 17.08
C LEU A 43 -6.24 -12.60 17.49
N ALA A 44 -5.36 -13.33 16.80
CA ALA A 44 -3.92 -13.33 17.09
C ALA A 44 -3.30 -11.93 16.95
N ILE A 45 -3.63 -11.18 15.89
CA ILE A 45 -3.17 -9.80 15.74
C ILE A 45 -3.77 -8.89 16.81
N ILE A 46 -5.06 -9.02 17.13
CA ILE A 46 -5.70 -8.19 18.16
C ILE A 46 -5.04 -8.43 19.53
N THR A 47 -4.74 -9.68 19.89
CA THR A 47 -4.03 -9.99 21.14
C THR A 47 -2.63 -9.40 21.15
N MET A 48 -1.92 -9.41 20.01
CA MET A 48 -0.61 -8.78 19.88
C MET A 48 -0.68 -7.26 20.05
N ILE A 49 -1.61 -6.59 19.36
CA ILE A 49 -1.85 -5.15 19.46
C ILE A 49 -2.21 -4.76 20.90
N ALA A 50 -3.03 -5.55 21.59
CA ALA A 50 -3.37 -5.30 22.99
C ALA A 50 -2.16 -5.44 23.92
N ALA A 51 -1.29 -6.41 23.67
CA ALA A 51 -0.06 -6.62 24.45
C ALA A 51 0.96 -5.48 24.24
N GLU A 52 1.10 -5.00 22.99
CA GLU A 52 1.92 -3.84 22.66
C GLU A 52 1.35 -2.54 23.24
N LEU A 53 0.03 -2.35 23.17
CA LEU A 53 -0.64 -1.21 23.79
C LEU A 53 -0.44 -1.20 25.30
N SER A 54 -0.53 -2.36 25.94
CA SER A 54 -0.29 -2.51 27.38
C SER A 54 1.15 -2.13 27.73
N PHE A 55 2.12 -2.55 26.92
CA PHE A 55 3.52 -2.14 27.07
C PHE A 55 3.68 -0.62 26.91
N PHE A 56 3.07 -0.05 25.87
CA PHE A 56 3.10 1.37 25.56
C PHE A 56 2.54 2.22 26.71
N VAL A 57 1.40 1.81 27.28
CA VAL A 57 0.76 2.50 28.41
C VAL A 57 1.59 2.36 29.69
N ALA A 58 2.16 1.18 29.98
CA ALA A 58 2.98 0.97 31.16
C ALA A 58 4.27 1.81 31.16
N LYS A 59 4.79 2.15 29.98
CA LYS A 59 5.99 2.97 29.79
C LYS A 59 5.71 4.46 29.60
N TYR A 60 4.43 4.87 29.70
CA TYR A 60 4.01 6.26 29.49
C TYR A 60 4.52 7.17 30.62
N SER A 61 5.67 7.80 30.38
CA SER A 61 6.26 8.86 31.22
C SER A 61 7.02 9.83 30.31
N THR A 62 7.04 11.12 30.67
CA THR A 62 7.69 12.18 29.89
C THR A 62 9.20 11.98 29.72
N VAL A 63 9.84 11.25 30.66
CA VAL A 63 11.28 10.93 30.61
C VAL A 63 11.59 9.85 29.57
N ASN A 64 10.60 9.04 29.16
CA ASN A 64 10.76 7.89 28.26
C ASN A 64 10.26 8.16 26.83
N LEU A 65 10.11 9.43 26.43
CA LEU A 65 9.54 9.78 25.12
C LEU A 65 10.29 9.12 23.94
N LEU A 66 11.62 9.03 24.03
CA LEU A 66 12.45 8.36 23.02
C LEU A 66 12.18 6.85 22.94
N GLU A 67 12.07 6.17 24.08
CA GLU A 67 11.70 4.75 24.10
C GLU A 67 10.30 4.54 23.52
N LEU A 68 9.37 5.45 23.85
CA LEU A 68 7.99 5.40 23.38
C LEU A 68 7.91 5.54 21.84
N THR A 69 8.67 6.48 21.26
CA THR A 69 8.72 6.67 19.80
C THR A 69 9.40 5.53 19.08
N GLN A 70 10.30 4.77 19.72
CA GLN A 70 10.90 3.57 19.13
C GLN A 70 9.89 2.43 18.96
N LEU A 71 8.89 2.37 19.84
CA LEU A 71 7.89 1.31 19.87
C LEU A 71 6.63 1.65 19.07
N ALA A 72 6.28 2.93 18.97
CA ALA A 72 5.10 3.41 18.26
C ALA A 72 4.97 2.87 16.81
N PRO A 73 6.03 2.75 15.99
CA PRO A 73 5.90 2.27 14.61
C PRO A 73 5.33 0.86 14.48
N CYS A 74 5.77 -0.09 15.30
CA CYS A 74 5.30 -1.48 15.23
C CYS A 74 3.81 -1.57 15.60
N PHE A 75 3.42 -0.92 16.71
CA PHE A 75 2.03 -0.81 17.13
C PHE A 75 1.14 -0.17 16.07
N CYS A 76 1.58 0.96 15.52
CA CYS A 76 0.86 1.67 14.47
C CYS A 76 0.69 0.80 13.21
N MET A 77 1.72 0.06 12.80
CA MET A 77 1.62 -0.83 11.63
C MET A 77 0.69 -2.02 11.88
N GLY A 78 0.70 -2.59 13.08
CA GLY A 78 -0.27 -3.60 13.50
C GLY A 78 -1.71 -3.10 13.34
N VAL A 79 -2.00 -1.94 13.94
CA VAL A 79 -3.32 -1.28 13.83
C VAL A 79 -3.67 -0.98 12.36
N LEU A 80 -2.74 -0.43 11.58
CA LEU A 80 -2.96 -0.09 10.18
C LEU A 80 -3.30 -1.32 9.32
N SER A 81 -2.63 -2.45 9.55
CA SER A 81 -2.88 -3.68 8.80
C SER A 81 -4.31 -4.19 9.00
N VAL A 82 -4.81 -4.17 10.24
CA VAL A 82 -6.18 -4.57 10.58
C VAL A 82 -7.19 -3.60 10.00
N LEU A 83 -6.98 -2.29 10.20
CA LEU A 83 -7.89 -1.25 9.69
C LEU A 83 -8.04 -1.31 8.17
N LYS A 84 -6.92 -1.46 7.44
CA LYS A 84 -6.94 -1.62 5.98
C LYS A 84 -7.71 -2.88 5.55
N LEU A 85 -7.40 -4.02 6.16
CA LEU A 85 -8.04 -5.28 5.78
C LEU A 85 -9.54 -5.23 6.05
N LEU A 86 -9.97 -4.80 7.24
CA LEU A 86 -11.38 -4.70 7.60
C LEU A 86 -12.14 -3.75 6.66
N ALA A 87 -11.53 -2.63 6.29
CA ALA A 87 -12.13 -1.67 5.35
C ALA A 87 -12.36 -2.28 3.96
N VAL A 88 -11.39 -3.06 3.44
CA VAL A 88 -11.55 -3.77 2.16
C VAL A 88 -12.57 -4.91 2.28
N LEU A 89 -12.58 -5.65 3.39
CA LEU A 89 -13.54 -6.73 3.62
C LEU A 89 -14.98 -6.26 3.73
N ALA A 90 -15.20 -5.09 4.34
CA ALA A 90 -16.51 -4.45 4.37
C ALA A 90 -17.07 -4.18 2.95
N LYS A 91 -16.19 -4.09 1.94
CA LYS A 91 -16.54 -3.85 0.54
C LYS A 91 -16.13 -5.02 -0.38
N LYS A 92 -16.00 -6.24 0.16
CA LYS A 92 -15.51 -7.43 -0.59
C LYS A 92 -16.29 -7.72 -1.87
N GLU A 93 -17.62 -7.55 -1.85
CA GLU A 93 -18.46 -7.80 -3.02
C GLU A 93 -18.15 -6.84 -4.15
N LYS A 94 -17.94 -5.55 -3.83
CA LYS A 94 -17.52 -4.53 -4.79
C LYS A 94 -16.12 -4.81 -5.33
N VAL A 95 -15.19 -5.29 -4.49
CA VAL A 95 -13.86 -5.72 -4.93
C VAL A 95 -13.98 -6.84 -5.96
N PHE A 96 -14.74 -7.88 -5.65
CA PHE A 96 -14.93 -9.01 -6.55
C PHE A 96 -15.59 -8.57 -7.87
N GLU A 97 -16.64 -7.76 -7.80
CA GLU A 97 -17.33 -7.23 -8.98
C GLU A 97 -16.40 -6.38 -9.86
N LEU A 98 -15.63 -5.46 -9.26
CA LEU A 98 -14.67 -4.62 -9.97
C LEU A 98 -13.58 -5.47 -10.64
N THR A 99 -13.01 -6.44 -9.93
CA THR A 99 -12.01 -7.35 -10.47
C THR A 99 -12.54 -8.13 -11.66
N LYS A 100 -13.74 -8.69 -11.56
CA LYS A 100 -14.38 -9.42 -12.66
C LYS A 100 -14.60 -8.53 -13.89
N LYS A 101 -15.08 -7.30 -13.69
CA LYS A 101 -15.27 -6.33 -14.78
C LYS A 101 -13.94 -5.96 -15.45
N LEU A 102 -12.86 -5.80 -14.68
CA LEU A 102 -11.53 -5.50 -15.21
C LEU A 102 -10.90 -6.70 -15.94
N ASP A 103 -11.13 -7.93 -15.47
CA ASP A 103 -10.70 -9.15 -16.14
C ASP A 103 -11.34 -9.30 -17.53
N GLN A 104 -12.64 -9.03 -17.62
CA GLN A 104 -13.37 -9.02 -18.89
C GLN A 104 -12.80 -7.99 -19.87
N LEU A 105 -12.58 -6.75 -19.41
CA LEU A 105 -11.95 -5.70 -20.23
C LEU A 105 -10.52 -6.08 -20.65
N TYR A 106 -9.76 -6.69 -19.76
CA TYR A 106 -8.40 -7.12 -20.05
C TYR A 106 -8.35 -8.24 -21.10
N THR A 107 -9.28 -9.19 -21.03
CA THR A 107 -9.42 -10.27 -22.03
C THR A 107 -9.72 -9.70 -23.42
N ILE A 108 -10.64 -8.73 -23.50
CA ILE A 108 -10.95 -8.02 -24.75
C ILE A 108 -9.73 -7.26 -25.27
N THR A 109 -8.96 -6.65 -24.37
CA THR A 109 -7.75 -5.89 -24.71
C THR A 109 -6.66 -6.78 -25.29
N ILE A 110 -6.39 -7.94 -24.67
CA ILE A 110 -5.36 -8.88 -25.14
C ILE A 110 -5.72 -9.48 -26.51
N ALA A 111 -7.02 -9.66 -26.79
CA ALA A 111 -7.46 -10.16 -28.09
C ALA A 111 -7.07 -9.23 -29.25
N ASN A 112 -6.84 -7.95 -29.00
CA ASN A 112 -6.41 -6.97 -29.99
C ASN A 112 -4.91 -6.66 -29.87
N GLN A 113 -4.14 -7.02 -30.90
CA GLN A 113 -2.68 -6.88 -30.90
C GLN A 113 -2.20 -5.43 -30.75
N THR A 114 -2.88 -4.46 -31.34
CA THR A 114 -2.52 -3.03 -31.26
C THR A 114 -2.71 -2.49 -29.84
N LYS A 115 -3.87 -2.79 -29.23
CA LYS A 115 -4.15 -2.40 -27.83
C LYS A 115 -3.18 -3.08 -26.86
N THR A 116 -2.83 -4.33 -27.15
CA THR A 116 -1.89 -5.12 -26.37
C THR A 116 -0.49 -4.51 -26.37
N GLN A 117 0.03 -4.11 -27.54
CA GLN A 117 1.35 -3.48 -27.67
C GLN A 117 1.44 -2.15 -26.91
N LEU A 118 0.34 -1.38 -26.87
CA LEU A 118 0.27 -0.10 -26.16
C LEU A 118 0.54 -0.26 -24.65
N ILE A 119 -0.05 -1.28 -24.02
CA ILE A 119 0.01 -1.46 -22.56
C ILE A 119 1.09 -2.46 -22.10
N GLN A 120 1.67 -3.23 -23.02
CA GLN A 120 2.58 -4.36 -22.73
C GLN A 120 3.70 -3.99 -21.74
N LYS A 121 4.41 -2.88 -22.00
CA LYS A 121 5.54 -2.45 -21.15
C LYS A 121 5.09 -2.13 -19.73
N LYS A 122 3.95 -1.43 -19.57
CA LYS A 122 3.39 -1.07 -18.25
C LYS A 122 2.97 -2.32 -17.48
N MET A 123 2.36 -3.29 -18.15
CA MET A 123 1.94 -4.57 -17.56
C MET A 123 3.12 -5.41 -17.08
N ILE A 124 4.20 -5.51 -17.87
CA ILE A 124 5.43 -6.22 -17.46
C ILE A 124 6.07 -5.53 -16.24
N ILE A 125 6.13 -4.19 -16.25
CA ILE A 125 6.65 -3.42 -15.11
C ILE A 125 5.80 -3.64 -13.86
N LEU A 126 4.46 -3.61 -13.98
CA LEU A 126 3.54 -3.89 -12.87
C LEU A 126 3.81 -5.27 -12.27
N LYS A 127 3.93 -6.30 -13.11
CA LYS A 127 4.20 -7.68 -12.65
C LYS A 127 5.53 -7.76 -11.89
N SER A 128 6.56 -7.12 -12.42
CA SER A 128 7.88 -7.04 -11.80
C SER A 128 7.80 -6.31 -10.45
N LEU A 129 7.14 -5.14 -10.41
CA LEU A 129 6.95 -4.33 -9.22
C LEU A 129 6.24 -5.12 -8.12
N LEU A 130 5.14 -5.83 -8.43
CA LEU A 130 4.42 -6.65 -7.45
C LEU A 130 5.30 -7.79 -6.91
N LYS A 131 6.03 -8.49 -7.79
CA LYS A 131 6.94 -9.57 -7.36
C LYS A 131 7.99 -9.04 -6.38
N TYR A 132 8.68 -7.95 -6.73
CA TYR A 132 9.70 -7.37 -5.85
C TYR A 132 9.11 -6.75 -4.59
N PHE A 133 7.91 -6.17 -4.65
CA PHE A 133 7.20 -5.66 -3.48
C PHE A 133 6.93 -6.76 -2.45
N PHE A 134 6.42 -7.92 -2.88
CA PHE A 134 6.20 -9.05 -1.97
C PHE A 134 7.51 -9.63 -1.44
N ILE A 135 8.54 -9.80 -2.29
CA ILE A 135 9.85 -10.32 -1.86
C ILE A 135 10.50 -9.39 -0.84
N LEU A 136 10.51 -8.08 -1.10
CA LEU A 136 11.10 -7.08 -0.21
C LEU A 136 10.42 -7.10 1.15
N ASN A 137 9.08 -7.05 1.20
CA ASN A 137 8.35 -7.08 2.47
C ASN A 137 8.55 -8.40 3.23
N ALA A 138 8.58 -9.54 2.53
CA ALA A 138 8.86 -10.84 3.14
C ALA A 138 10.28 -10.94 3.71
N ALA A 139 11.27 -10.36 3.02
CA ALA A 139 12.65 -10.29 3.49
C ALA A 139 12.76 -9.39 4.73
N LEU A 140 12.17 -8.19 4.70
CA LEU A 140 12.21 -7.24 5.81
C LEU A 140 11.61 -7.82 7.10
N ILE A 141 10.43 -8.45 7.02
CA ILE A 141 9.79 -9.05 8.20
C ILE A 141 10.55 -10.26 8.71
N SER A 142 11.17 -11.05 7.83
CA SER A 142 12.00 -12.18 8.22
C SER A 142 13.26 -11.70 8.96
N VAL A 143 13.96 -10.70 8.42
CA VAL A 143 15.11 -10.09 9.08
C VAL A 143 14.72 -9.55 10.44
N TYR A 144 13.61 -8.79 10.53
CA TYR A 144 13.14 -8.22 11.79
C TYR A 144 12.79 -9.29 12.84
N ASN A 145 12.06 -10.34 12.45
CA ASN A 145 11.66 -11.39 13.39
C ASN A 145 12.85 -12.23 13.88
N PHE A 146 13.75 -12.62 12.97
CA PHE A 146 14.84 -13.54 13.30
C PHE A 146 16.09 -12.86 13.87
N ILE A 147 16.23 -11.53 13.79
CA ILE A 147 17.36 -10.80 14.42
C ILE A 147 17.41 -11.03 15.93
N THR A 148 16.26 -11.26 16.56
CA THR A 148 16.15 -11.56 17.99
C THR A 148 16.94 -12.81 18.38
N LEU A 149 16.90 -13.88 17.58
CA LEU A 149 17.69 -15.09 17.83
C LEU A 149 19.19 -14.83 17.72
N PHE A 150 19.57 -14.00 16.74
CA PHE A 150 20.97 -13.60 16.59
C PHE A 150 21.45 -12.84 17.84
N PHE A 151 20.65 -11.92 18.38
CA PHE A 151 20.98 -11.22 19.62
C PHE A 151 21.09 -12.14 20.84
N ILE A 152 20.18 -13.12 20.98
CA ILE A 152 20.25 -14.13 22.06
C ILE A 152 21.54 -14.94 21.93
N ALA A 153 21.84 -15.46 20.74
CA ALA A 153 23.04 -16.24 20.48
C ALA A 153 24.33 -15.44 20.72
N PHE A 154 24.38 -14.19 20.25
CA PHE A 154 25.52 -13.29 20.43
C PHE A 154 25.75 -12.97 21.92
N THR A 155 24.67 -12.68 22.66
CA THR A 155 24.75 -12.40 24.10
C THR A 155 25.26 -13.61 24.86
N TYR A 156 24.77 -14.81 24.52
CA TYR A 156 25.23 -16.07 25.12
C TYR A 156 26.71 -16.34 24.84
N ILE A 157 27.19 -16.10 23.62
CA ILE A 157 28.61 -16.28 23.27
C ILE A 157 29.50 -15.37 24.11
N ARG A 158 29.07 -14.12 24.35
CA ARG A 158 29.86 -13.11 25.09
C ARG A 158 29.79 -13.23 26.60
N THR A 159 28.62 -13.46 27.16
CA THR A 159 28.36 -13.39 28.60
C THR A 159 28.23 -14.76 29.25
N LYS A 160 28.03 -15.82 28.47
CA LYS A 160 27.63 -17.16 28.92
C LYS A 160 26.28 -17.20 29.66
N GLU A 161 25.53 -16.11 29.64
CA GLU A 161 24.20 -16.01 30.21
C GLU A 161 23.15 -16.00 29.09
N ILE A 162 22.02 -16.67 29.33
CA ILE A 162 20.89 -16.71 28.40
C ILE A 162 19.92 -15.60 28.81
N VAL A 163 19.83 -14.57 27.98
CA VAL A 163 18.84 -13.49 28.13
C VAL A 163 17.78 -13.66 27.04
N PHE A 164 16.53 -13.82 27.45
CA PHE A 164 15.41 -14.02 26.54
C PHE A 164 14.89 -12.68 26.00
N TYR A 165 15.08 -12.44 24.70
CA TYR A 165 14.54 -11.29 23.99
C TYR A 165 13.30 -11.70 23.18
N LEU A 166 12.32 -10.79 23.06
CA LEU A 166 11.20 -10.93 22.13
C LEU A 166 11.37 -9.95 20.96
N PRO A 167 10.86 -10.27 19.75
CA PRO A 167 11.01 -9.38 18.59
C PRO A 167 10.25 -8.07 18.73
N TYR A 168 9.17 -8.06 19.52
CA TYR A 168 8.31 -6.90 19.76
C TYR A 168 8.25 -6.63 21.26
N ALA A 169 8.13 -5.36 21.64
CA ALA A 169 8.00 -4.98 23.04
C ALA A 169 6.55 -5.18 23.52
N VAL A 170 6.33 -6.26 24.28
CA VAL A 170 5.01 -6.68 24.75
C VAL A 170 5.04 -6.95 26.24
N ILE A 171 3.92 -6.69 26.92
CA ILE A 171 3.66 -7.18 28.28
C ILE A 171 2.72 -8.36 28.18
N LEU A 172 3.14 -9.49 28.76
CA LEU A 172 2.36 -10.72 28.81
C LEU A 172 1.94 -11.01 30.26
N PRO A 173 0.80 -11.69 30.47
CA PRO A 173 0.31 -12.03 31.81
C PRO A 173 1.11 -13.16 32.48
N PHE A 174 2.13 -13.69 31.82
CA PHE A 174 3.01 -14.77 32.30
C PHE A 174 4.48 -14.43 32.03
N SER A 175 5.39 -15.04 32.80
CA SER A 175 6.83 -14.79 32.67
C SER A 175 7.46 -15.52 31.49
N THR A 176 8.41 -14.85 30.83
CA THR A 176 9.15 -15.35 29.66
C THR A 176 10.58 -15.80 30.01
N ASP A 177 10.85 -16.08 31.29
CA ASP A 177 12.20 -16.43 31.78
C ASP A 177 12.55 -17.91 31.56
N ARG A 178 11.59 -18.70 31.05
CA ARG A 178 11.74 -20.13 30.79
C ARG A 178 11.58 -20.41 29.30
N TRP A 179 12.35 -21.36 28.79
CA TRP A 179 12.33 -21.77 27.38
C TRP A 179 10.93 -22.07 26.85
N GLY A 180 10.09 -22.80 27.59
CA GLY A 180 8.74 -23.18 27.15
C GLY A 180 7.82 -21.97 26.95
N THR A 181 7.72 -21.10 27.96
CA THR A 181 6.85 -19.91 27.89
C THR A 181 7.38 -18.87 26.91
N TRP A 182 8.70 -18.70 26.83
CA TRP A 182 9.33 -17.85 25.83
C TRP A 182 9.09 -18.36 24.41
N LEU A 183 9.24 -19.66 24.14
CA LEU A 183 9.03 -20.22 22.81
C LEU A 183 7.60 -19.99 22.31
N ILE A 184 6.60 -20.17 23.18
CA ILE A 184 5.20 -19.91 22.85
C ILE A 184 5.01 -18.43 22.50
N ALA A 185 5.52 -17.52 23.33
CA ALA A 185 5.44 -16.07 23.08
C ALA A 185 6.17 -15.66 21.78
N TYR A 186 7.33 -16.25 21.52
CA TYR A 186 8.15 -16.01 20.34
C TYR A 186 7.46 -16.47 19.05
N VAL A 187 6.95 -17.71 19.03
CA VAL A 187 6.21 -18.26 17.88
C VAL A 187 4.94 -17.46 17.61
N HIS A 188 4.20 -17.08 18.66
CA HIS A 188 3.02 -16.22 18.52
C HIS A 188 3.38 -14.85 17.92
N SER A 189 4.43 -14.21 18.44
CA SER A 189 4.88 -12.88 17.99
C SER A 189 5.29 -12.89 16.51
N ILE A 190 6.07 -13.89 16.10
CA ILE A 190 6.51 -14.04 14.71
C ILE A 190 5.34 -14.30 13.78
N SER A 191 4.41 -15.18 14.20
CA SER A 191 3.20 -15.46 13.43
C SER A 191 2.40 -14.17 13.23
N CYS A 192 2.22 -13.35 14.27
CA CYS A 192 1.53 -12.06 14.17
C CYS A 192 2.26 -11.10 13.21
N GLY A 193 3.59 -11.03 13.28
CA GLY A 193 4.39 -10.21 12.36
C GLY A 193 4.18 -10.60 10.89
N PHE A 194 4.21 -11.90 10.57
CA PHE A 194 3.94 -12.38 9.22
C PHE A 194 2.49 -12.12 8.78
N ILE A 195 1.50 -12.34 9.64
CA ILE A 195 0.08 -12.06 9.33
C ILE A 195 -0.11 -10.55 9.07
N CYS A 196 0.51 -9.68 9.89
CA CYS A 196 0.44 -8.23 9.73
C CYS A 196 0.94 -7.80 8.34
N VAL A 197 2.13 -8.25 7.94
CA VAL A 197 2.71 -7.93 6.63
C VAL A 197 1.88 -8.54 5.50
N LEU A 198 1.34 -9.73 5.69
CA LEU A 198 0.48 -10.37 4.72
C LEU A 198 -0.80 -9.55 4.49
N TYR A 199 -1.50 -9.12 5.54
CA TYR A 199 -2.69 -8.26 5.44
C TYR A 199 -2.37 -6.95 4.73
N TYR A 200 -1.28 -6.31 5.15
CA TYR A 200 -0.83 -5.04 4.64
C TYR A 200 -0.51 -5.07 3.14
N THR A 201 0.38 -5.98 2.75
CA THR A 201 0.85 -6.10 1.37
C THR A 201 -0.25 -6.56 0.41
N THR A 202 -1.21 -7.36 0.88
CA THR A 202 -2.32 -7.84 0.06
C THR A 202 -3.25 -6.70 -0.35
N VAL A 203 -3.59 -5.82 0.58
CA VAL A 203 -4.44 -4.65 0.30
C VAL A 203 -3.74 -3.68 -0.66
N ASP A 204 -2.45 -3.39 -0.42
CA ASP A 204 -1.69 -2.46 -1.26
C ASP A 204 -1.44 -3.03 -2.67
N ALA A 205 -1.18 -4.34 -2.79
CA ALA A 205 -1.04 -4.99 -4.08
C ALA A 205 -2.35 -4.97 -4.88
N LEU A 206 -3.49 -5.22 -4.21
CA LEU A 206 -4.80 -5.13 -4.82
C LEU A 206 -5.08 -3.71 -5.35
N TYR A 207 -4.75 -2.68 -4.58
CA TYR A 207 -4.84 -1.29 -5.02
C TYR A 207 -4.02 -1.05 -6.29
N CYS A 208 -2.75 -1.46 -6.30
CA CYS A 208 -1.86 -1.27 -7.46
C CYS A 208 -2.40 -1.94 -8.72
N VAL A 209 -2.85 -3.20 -8.61
CA VAL A 209 -3.39 -3.97 -9.75
C VAL A 209 -4.63 -3.29 -10.31
N LEU A 210 -5.66 -3.06 -9.48
CA LEU A 210 -6.94 -2.52 -9.96
C LEU A 210 -6.78 -1.11 -10.54
N THR A 211 -5.96 -0.28 -9.89
CA THR A 211 -5.63 1.07 -10.38
C THR A 211 -4.94 1.03 -11.73
N CYS A 212 -3.92 0.16 -11.89
CA CYS A 212 -3.20 0.04 -13.16
C CYS A 212 -4.11 -0.38 -14.32
N HIS A 213 -5.00 -1.36 -14.09
CA HIS A 213 -5.92 -1.83 -15.12
C HIS A 213 -6.92 -0.74 -15.53
N ILE A 214 -7.41 0.08 -14.60
CA ILE A 214 -8.23 1.25 -14.91
C ILE A 214 -7.46 2.27 -15.75
N CYS A 215 -6.23 2.62 -15.34
CA CYS A 215 -5.37 3.55 -16.09
C CYS A 215 -5.12 3.08 -17.53
N ASN A 216 -4.89 1.79 -17.73
CA ASN A 216 -4.67 1.23 -19.07
C ASN A 216 -5.91 1.36 -19.96
N ASN A 217 -7.10 1.19 -19.41
CA ASN A 217 -8.33 1.39 -20.18
C ASN A 217 -8.50 2.86 -20.59
N PHE A 218 -8.17 3.83 -19.72
CA PHE A 218 -8.15 5.24 -20.10
C PHE A 218 -7.12 5.52 -21.20
N GLU A 219 -5.93 4.93 -21.12
CA GLU A 219 -4.89 5.08 -22.15
C GLU A 219 -5.32 4.50 -23.50
N ILE A 220 -5.96 3.33 -23.51
CA ILE A 220 -6.51 2.72 -24.72
C ILE A 220 -7.55 3.63 -25.36
N ILE A 221 -8.52 4.11 -24.56
CA ILE A 221 -9.57 5.03 -25.04
C ILE A 221 -8.95 6.32 -25.59
N SER A 222 -7.97 6.89 -24.87
CA SER A 222 -7.25 8.08 -25.31
C SER A 222 -6.53 7.84 -26.63
N ASN A 223 -5.87 6.69 -26.81
CA ASN A 223 -5.20 6.37 -28.06
C ASN A 223 -6.21 6.21 -29.21
N GLU A 224 -7.31 5.50 -29.01
CA GLU A 224 -8.36 5.33 -30.03
C GLU A 224 -9.00 6.67 -30.41
N LEU A 225 -9.28 7.53 -29.43
CA LEU A 225 -9.81 8.88 -29.68
C LEU A 225 -8.88 9.74 -30.54
N GLN A 226 -7.58 9.70 -30.28
CA GLN A 226 -6.61 10.55 -30.98
C GLN A 226 -6.55 10.27 -32.48
N TYR A 227 -6.82 9.03 -32.90
CA TYR A 227 -6.79 8.61 -34.30
C TYR A 227 -8.18 8.53 -34.95
N LEU A 228 -9.20 9.13 -34.34
CA LEU A 228 -10.52 9.25 -34.98
C LEU A 228 -10.47 10.24 -36.16
N ASP A 229 -11.05 9.82 -37.28
CA ASP A 229 -11.23 10.57 -38.53
C ASP A 229 -12.72 10.67 -38.92
N GLU A 230 -13.00 11.35 -40.05
CA GLU A 230 -14.35 11.56 -40.58
C GLU A 230 -15.08 10.24 -40.92
N ASP A 231 -14.34 9.19 -41.28
CA ASP A 231 -14.89 7.88 -41.64
C ASP A 231 -15.24 7.01 -40.41
N SER A 232 -14.70 7.35 -39.23
CA SER A 232 -14.84 6.58 -37.99
C SER A 232 -15.94 7.08 -37.04
N VAL A 233 -16.90 7.86 -37.55
CA VAL A 233 -17.98 8.48 -36.75
C VAL A 233 -18.79 7.46 -35.93
N ASP A 234 -19.02 6.26 -36.48
CA ASP A 234 -19.76 5.19 -35.80
C ASP A 234 -19.06 4.68 -34.52
N GLN A 235 -17.73 4.83 -34.43
CA GLN A 235 -16.95 4.39 -33.28
C GLN A 235 -17.05 5.34 -32.07
N ILE A 236 -17.46 6.59 -32.30
CA ILE A 236 -17.55 7.62 -31.26
C ILE A 236 -18.50 7.19 -30.15
N ASP A 237 -19.66 6.61 -30.49
CA ASP A 237 -20.64 6.19 -29.49
C ASP A 237 -20.12 5.06 -28.60
N ASP A 238 -19.33 4.14 -29.15
CA ASP A 238 -18.75 3.05 -28.38
C ASP A 238 -17.57 3.51 -27.52
N LEU A 239 -16.78 4.48 -27.98
CA LEU A 239 -15.75 5.12 -27.17
C LEU A 239 -16.34 5.93 -26.02
N LEU A 240 -17.46 6.63 -26.23
CA LEU A 240 -18.18 7.34 -25.18
C LEU A 240 -18.73 6.39 -24.11
N LYS A 241 -19.37 5.28 -24.53
CA LYS A 241 -19.85 4.24 -23.60
C LYS A 241 -18.68 3.64 -22.81
N SER A 242 -17.56 3.34 -23.49
CA SER A 242 -16.36 2.80 -22.87
C SER A 242 -15.76 3.77 -21.85
N HIS A 243 -15.66 5.06 -22.18
CA HIS A 243 -15.20 6.09 -21.25
C HIS A 243 -16.12 6.20 -20.03
N GLN A 244 -17.44 6.25 -20.23
CA GLN A 244 -18.40 6.30 -19.13
C GLN A 244 -18.30 5.05 -18.24
N TYR A 245 -18.10 3.88 -18.83
CA TYR A 245 -17.92 2.63 -18.09
C TYR A 245 -16.64 2.65 -17.25
N VAL A 246 -15.49 3.07 -17.81
CA VAL A 246 -14.23 3.16 -17.05
C VAL A 246 -14.29 4.21 -15.95
N VAL A 247 -15.01 5.32 -16.16
CA VAL A 247 -15.31 6.30 -15.11
C VAL A 247 -16.13 5.65 -13.98
N GLN A 248 -17.14 4.83 -14.30
CA GLN A 248 -17.89 4.08 -13.28
C GLN A 248 -16.98 3.11 -12.50
N LEU A 249 -16.10 2.38 -13.17
CA LEU A 249 -15.13 1.49 -12.51
C LEU A 249 -14.17 2.27 -11.59
N THR A 250 -13.80 3.48 -11.99
CA THR A 250 -12.96 4.36 -11.17
C THR A 250 -13.68 4.82 -9.90
N ASN A 251 -14.98 5.11 -9.98
CA ASN A 251 -15.80 5.41 -8.80
C ASN A 251 -15.95 4.19 -7.88
N TYR A 252 -16.02 2.98 -8.43
CA TYR A 252 -16.02 1.75 -7.62
C TYR A 252 -14.68 1.59 -6.89
N LEU A 253 -13.56 1.85 -7.58
CA LEU A 253 -12.23 1.83 -6.98
C LEU A 253 -12.07 2.89 -5.87
N GLU A 254 -12.55 4.11 -6.11
CA GLU A 254 -12.55 5.19 -5.12
C GLU A 254 -13.34 4.79 -3.88
N ASP A 255 -14.54 4.23 -4.06
CA ASP A 255 -15.35 3.79 -2.92
C ASP A 255 -14.64 2.67 -2.15
N ILE A 256 -14.05 1.68 -2.82
CA ILE A 256 -13.34 0.57 -2.17
C ILE A 256 -12.16 1.09 -1.32
N PHE A 257 -11.35 2.01 -1.86
CA PHE A 257 -10.08 2.40 -1.26
C PHE A 257 -10.09 3.73 -0.51
N ASN A 258 -11.21 4.45 -0.45
CA ASN A 258 -11.27 5.74 0.26
C ASN A 258 -10.87 5.64 1.74
N LEU A 259 -11.34 4.60 2.44
CA LEU A 259 -11.07 4.37 3.85
C LEU A 259 -9.68 3.74 4.10
N PRO A 260 -9.24 2.69 3.36
CA PRO A 260 -7.85 2.22 3.43
C PRO A 260 -6.81 3.33 3.19
N ASN A 261 -7.05 4.21 2.22
CA ASN A 261 -6.18 5.34 1.93
C ASN A 261 -6.15 6.37 3.06
N LEU A 262 -7.30 6.63 3.71
CA LEU A 262 -7.36 7.49 4.88
C LEU A 262 -6.48 6.96 6.01
N PHE A 263 -6.62 5.68 6.36
CA PHE A 263 -5.80 5.07 7.40
C PHE A 263 -4.33 5.08 7.04
N ASN A 264 -3.99 4.85 5.77
CA ASN A 264 -2.61 4.92 5.28
C ASN A 264 -2.00 6.30 5.49
N VAL A 265 -2.75 7.38 5.21
CA VAL A 265 -2.27 8.76 5.41
C VAL A 265 -2.15 9.10 6.89
N LEU A 266 -3.18 8.81 7.70
CA LEU A 266 -3.20 9.16 9.12
C LEU A 266 -2.12 8.40 9.90
N VAL A 267 -2.14 7.07 9.84
CA VAL A 267 -1.19 6.24 10.59
C VAL A 267 0.21 6.37 10.01
N GLY A 268 0.33 6.45 8.68
CA GLY A 268 1.62 6.67 8.01
C GLY A 268 2.31 7.96 8.46
N SER A 269 1.56 9.06 8.63
CA SER A 269 2.12 10.33 9.12
C SER A 269 2.69 10.22 10.56
N VAL A 270 2.00 9.49 11.44
CA VAL A 270 2.46 9.23 12.81
C VAL A 270 3.73 8.37 12.80
N VAL A 271 3.74 7.31 11.98
CA VAL A 271 4.89 6.42 11.82
C VAL A 271 6.12 7.17 11.28
N ILE A 272 5.95 7.99 10.23
CA ILE A 272 7.05 8.81 9.67
C ILE A 272 7.59 9.78 10.74
N CYS A 273 6.71 10.45 11.49
CA CYS A 273 7.12 11.36 12.56
C CYS A 273 7.93 10.64 13.65
N ALA A 274 7.45 9.49 14.12
CA ALA A 274 8.14 8.69 15.15
C ALA A 274 9.51 8.20 14.65
N LEU A 275 9.57 7.64 13.44
CA LEU A 275 10.82 7.14 12.85
C LEU A 275 11.82 8.27 12.56
N GLY A 276 11.36 9.43 12.08
CA GLY A 276 12.21 10.61 11.88
C GLY A 276 12.80 11.14 13.18
N PHE A 277 12.02 11.10 14.27
CA PHE A 277 12.52 11.44 15.60
C PHE A 277 13.59 10.46 16.08
N ASN A 278 13.36 9.15 15.97
CA ASN A 278 14.34 8.13 16.34
C ASN A 278 15.62 8.20 15.49
N LEU A 279 15.51 8.56 14.21
CA LEU A 279 16.67 8.73 13.33
C LEU A 279 17.58 9.88 13.79
N THR A 280 17.03 10.91 14.43
CA THR A 280 17.80 12.08 14.84
C THR A 280 18.28 11.97 16.29
N MET A 281 17.44 11.49 17.20
CA MET A 281 17.69 11.46 18.64
C MET A 281 18.08 10.07 19.19
N GLY A 282 17.92 9.02 18.40
CA GLY A 282 18.17 7.63 18.81
C GLY A 282 19.65 7.25 18.87
N ALA A 283 19.91 6.08 19.47
CA ALA A 283 21.27 5.54 19.56
C ALA A 283 21.82 5.13 18.19
N ARG A 284 23.13 5.31 17.97
CA ARG A 284 23.80 4.99 16.69
C ARG A 284 23.59 3.55 16.23
N SER A 285 23.45 2.61 17.16
CA SER A 285 23.22 1.18 16.88
C SER A 285 21.85 0.88 16.26
N GLN A 286 20.85 1.73 16.49
CA GLN A 286 19.47 1.53 16.02
C GLN A 286 19.16 2.30 14.72
N LEU A 287 20.05 3.21 14.30
CA LEU A 287 19.89 4.03 13.10
C LEU A 287 19.64 3.23 11.82
N PRO A 288 20.37 2.13 11.53
CA PRO A 288 20.15 1.39 10.29
C PRO A 288 18.74 0.80 10.20
N GLY A 289 18.23 0.25 11.31
CA GLY A 289 16.87 -0.30 11.37
C GLY A 289 15.79 0.77 11.20
N CYS A 290 15.95 1.91 11.87
CA CYS A 290 15.03 3.05 11.75
C CYS A 290 15.01 3.62 10.33
N ALA A 291 16.18 3.76 9.70
CA ALA A 291 16.30 4.25 8.32
C ALA A 291 15.66 3.28 7.31
N LEU A 292 15.89 1.98 7.46
CA LEU A 292 15.26 0.95 6.63
C LEU A 292 13.73 0.96 6.78
N PHE A 293 13.22 1.06 8.00
CA PHE A 293 11.77 1.13 8.22
C PHE A 293 11.18 2.41 7.64
N LEU A 294 11.82 3.57 7.87
CA LEU A 294 11.36 4.85 7.34
C LEU A 294 11.32 4.83 5.80
N SER A 295 12.38 4.35 5.16
CA SER A 295 12.44 4.22 3.70
C SER A 295 11.38 3.27 3.15
N SER A 296 11.08 2.16 3.85
CA SER A 296 10.01 1.23 3.47
C SER A 296 8.63 1.91 3.49
N VAL A 297 8.30 2.62 4.57
CA VAL A 297 7.02 3.34 4.69
C VAL A 297 6.90 4.47 3.66
N LEU A 298 7.98 5.23 3.45
CA LEU A 298 8.01 6.29 2.44
C LEU A 298 7.85 5.74 1.01
N LEU A 299 8.56 4.66 0.68
CA LEU A 299 8.45 4.01 -0.63
C LEU A 299 7.02 3.53 -0.87
N GLN A 300 6.39 2.95 0.13
CA GLN A 300 5.05 2.41 -0.01
C GLN A 300 3.98 3.51 -0.14
N ILE A 301 4.05 4.61 0.63
CA ILE A 301 3.16 5.76 0.40
C ILE A 301 3.42 6.39 -0.99
N LEU A 302 4.68 6.47 -1.41
CA LEU A 302 5.04 6.95 -2.74
C LEU A 302 4.42 6.09 -3.85
N ILE A 303 4.49 4.76 -3.75
CA ILE A 303 3.88 3.85 -4.72
C ILE A 303 2.37 4.12 -4.82
N MET A 304 1.67 4.24 -3.69
CA MET A 304 0.22 4.52 -3.68
C MET A 304 -0.10 5.87 -4.34
N SER A 305 0.72 6.89 -4.08
CA SER A 305 0.63 8.21 -4.72
C SER A 305 0.93 8.18 -6.22
N VAL A 306 1.90 7.38 -6.69
CA VAL A 306 2.19 7.19 -8.12
C VAL A 306 0.97 6.63 -8.84
N PHE A 307 0.34 5.59 -8.29
CA PHE A 307 -0.85 4.99 -8.87
C PHE A 307 -2.06 5.93 -8.83
N GLY A 308 -2.23 6.69 -7.74
CA GLY A 308 -3.23 7.75 -7.65
C GLY A 308 -3.04 8.82 -8.73
N GLU A 309 -1.81 9.33 -8.90
CA GLU A 309 -1.48 10.31 -9.93
C GLU A 309 -1.70 9.76 -11.35
N ASN A 310 -1.37 8.49 -11.59
CA ASN A 310 -1.59 7.88 -12.89
C ASN A 310 -3.07 7.93 -13.30
N ILE A 311 -4.03 7.71 -12.38
CA ILE A 311 -5.45 7.87 -12.69
C ILE A 311 -5.78 9.31 -13.10
N ILE A 312 -5.24 10.29 -12.37
CA ILE A 312 -5.45 11.72 -12.67
C ILE A 312 -4.94 12.03 -14.08
N ARG A 313 -3.71 11.59 -14.38
CA ARG A 313 -3.06 11.82 -15.68
C ARG A 313 -3.79 11.12 -16.83
N GLU A 314 -4.04 9.82 -16.73
CA GLU A 314 -4.63 9.07 -17.85
C GLU A 314 -6.10 9.48 -18.07
N SER A 315 -6.87 9.81 -17.02
CA SER A 315 -8.24 10.32 -17.19
C SER A 315 -8.29 11.71 -17.84
N ARG A 316 -7.32 12.59 -17.55
CA ARG A 316 -7.17 13.88 -18.23
C ARG A 316 -6.83 13.71 -19.71
N ARG A 317 -5.93 12.77 -20.00
CA ARG A 317 -5.43 12.48 -21.36
C ARG A 317 -6.54 12.15 -22.36
N VAL A 318 -7.65 11.56 -21.90
CA VAL A 318 -8.84 11.31 -22.73
C VAL A 318 -9.37 12.61 -23.37
N GLY A 319 -9.49 13.69 -22.58
CA GLY A 319 -9.96 14.98 -23.09
C GLY A 319 -8.94 15.63 -24.03
N GLU A 320 -7.66 15.52 -23.71
CA GLU A 320 -6.55 16.00 -24.56
C GLU A 320 -6.56 15.26 -25.92
N ALA A 321 -6.74 13.94 -25.92
CA ALA A 321 -6.80 13.15 -27.14
C ALA A 321 -8.04 13.44 -27.99
N ALA A 322 -9.21 13.62 -27.36
CA ALA A 322 -10.41 14.05 -28.08
C ALA A 322 -10.22 15.41 -28.75
N PHE A 323 -9.46 16.33 -28.15
CA PHE A 323 -9.15 17.62 -28.76
C PHE A 323 -8.18 17.51 -29.95
N LEU A 324 -7.27 16.54 -29.92
CA LEU A 324 -6.23 16.34 -30.94
C LEU A 324 -6.70 15.53 -32.15
N CYS A 325 -7.88 14.91 -32.13
CA CYS A 325 -8.41 14.20 -33.28
C CYS A 325 -8.91 15.16 -34.37
N GLU A 326 -9.23 14.66 -35.57
CA GLU A 326 -9.68 15.49 -36.70
C GLU A 326 -11.17 15.92 -36.57
N TRP A 327 -11.60 16.29 -35.37
CA TRP A 327 -13.00 16.61 -35.06
C TRP A 327 -13.57 17.77 -35.89
N TYR A 328 -12.72 18.64 -36.44
CA TYR A 328 -13.14 19.76 -37.29
C TYR A 328 -13.64 19.33 -38.67
N ASN A 329 -13.22 18.16 -39.16
CA ASN A 329 -13.70 17.56 -40.42
C ASN A 329 -15.00 16.76 -40.24
N MET A 330 -15.32 16.34 -39.01
CA MET A 330 -16.50 15.51 -38.73
C MET A 330 -17.84 16.26 -38.83
N ASP A 331 -18.94 15.50 -38.86
CA ASP A 331 -20.30 16.03 -38.86
C ASP A 331 -20.66 16.75 -37.53
N GLU A 332 -21.71 17.56 -37.56
CA GLU A 332 -22.12 18.38 -36.41
C GLU A 332 -22.52 17.55 -35.18
N LYS A 333 -23.08 16.35 -35.36
CA LYS A 333 -23.47 15.50 -34.23
C LYS A 333 -22.23 14.96 -33.52
N SER A 334 -21.22 14.51 -34.27
CA SER A 334 -19.94 14.04 -33.75
C SER A 334 -19.18 15.14 -33.03
N LYS A 335 -19.13 16.36 -33.60
CA LYS A 335 -18.58 17.54 -32.94
C LYS A 335 -19.20 17.82 -31.57
N LYS A 336 -20.54 17.78 -31.47
CA LYS A 336 -21.26 17.96 -30.20
C LYS A 336 -20.94 16.86 -29.19
N LYS A 337 -20.87 15.60 -29.64
CA LYS A 337 -20.51 14.45 -28.80
C LYS A 337 -19.10 14.58 -28.20
N LEU A 338 -18.11 14.92 -29.04
CA LEU A 338 -16.72 15.13 -28.61
C LEU A 338 -16.58 16.34 -27.68
N LEU A 339 -17.31 17.43 -27.92
CA LEU A 339 -17.34 18.58 -27.02
C LEU A 339 -17.83 18.20 -25.61
N ILE A 340 -18.88 17.37 -25.52
CA ILE A 340 -19.38 16.86 -24.23
C ILE A 340 -18.31 16.00 -23.55
N LEU A 341 -17.62 15.13 -24.31
CA LEU A 341 -16.53 14.31 -23.79
C LEU A 341 -15.41 15.16 -23.20
N MET A 342 -14.90 16.14 -23.97
CA MET A 342 -13.85 17.07 -23.51
C MET A 342 -14.28 17.77 -22.22
N THR A 343 -15.50 18.33 -22.21
CA THR A 343 -16.06 19.02 -21.03
C THR A 343 -16.14 18.09 -19.81
N ARG A 344 -16.49 16.81 -20.01
CA ARG A 344 -16.54 15.82 -18.94
C ARG A 344 -15.14 15.43 -18.46
N SER A 345 -14.17 15.27 -19.35
CA SER A 345 -12.79 14.90 -19.02
C SER A 345 -12.02 16.01 -18.28
N HIS A 346 -12.47 17.28 -18.36
CA HIS A 346 -11.95 18.35 -17.50
C HIS A 346 -12.14 18.03 -16.00
N LYS A 347 -13.19 17.29 -15.64
CA LYS A 347 -13.34 16.73 -14.29
C LYS A 347 -12.56 15.41 -14.20
N GLN A 348 -11.28 15.55 -13.90
CA GLN A 348 -10.35 14.42 -13.75
C GLN A 348 -10.84 13.43 -12.69
N GLN A 349 -10.61 12.15 -12.94
CA GLN A 349 -10.88 11.12 -11.94
C GLN A 349 -9.77 11.14 -10.90
N GLN A 350 -10.12 10.97 -9.63
CA GLN A 350 -9.18 11.11 -8.52
C GLN A 350 -9.50 10.08 -7.44
N LEU A 351 -8.47 9.49 -6.85
CA LEU A 351 -8.62 8.67 -5.65
C LEU A 351 -8.39 9.54 -4.42
N THR A 352 -9.22 9.36 -3.40
CA THR A 352 -9.17 10.20 -2.19
C THR A 352 -8.94 9.38 -0.93
N ALA A 353 -8.40 10.02 0.11
CA ALA A 353 -8.44 9.57 1.50
C ALA A 353 -9.72 10.10 2.13
N PHE A 354 -10.82 9.36 1.98
CA PHE A 354 -12.16 9.72 2.49
C PHE A 354 -12.56 11.18 2.20
N LYS A 355 -12.29 11.66 0.98
CA LYS A 355 -12.52 13.04 0.51
C LYS A 355 -11.74 14.15 1.24
N PHE A 356 -10.90 13.84 2.24
CA PHE A 356 -10.06 14.83 2.93
C PHE A 356 -8.86 15.26 2.09
N SER A 357 -8.25 14.32 1.38
CA SER A 357 -7.09 14.57 0.53
C SER A 357 -7.16 13.71 -0.72
N VAL A 358 -6.76 14.27 -1.86
CA VAL A 358 -6.49 13.50 -3.07
C VAL A 358 -5.20 12.71 -2.87
N ILE A 359 -5.13 11.49 -3.38
CA ILE A 359 -3.91 10.66 -3.41
C ILE A 359 -3.13 11.01 -4.67
N SER A 360 -2.05 11.78 -4.50
CA SER A 360 -1.23 12.34 -5.58
C SER A 360 0.21 12.54 -5.13
N TYR A 361 1.08 13.02 -6.04
CA TYR A 361 2.42 13.46 -5.63
C TYR A 361 2.36 14.63 -4.65
N ALA A 362 1.42 15.56 -4.85
CA ALA A 362 1.25 16.72 -3.97
C ALA A 362 0.89 16.30 -2.53
N SER A 363 0.02 15.29 -2.37
CA SER A 363 -0.31 14.78 -1.04
C SER A 363 0.86 14.06 -0.38
N PHE A 364 1.67 13.32 -1.14
CA PHE A 364 2.89 12.69 -0.62
C PHE A 364 3.87 13.73 -0.06
N THR A 365 4.18 14.77 -0.83
CA THR A 365 5.04 15.87 -0.37
C THR A 365 4.46 16.57 0.86
N LYS A 366 3.13 16.76 0.90
CA LYS A 366 2.43 17.34 2.05
C LYS A 366 2.55 16.46 3.31
N ILE A 367 2.42 15.13 3.18
CA ILE A 367 2.60 14.19 4.30
C ILE A 367 4.03 14.27 4.84
N ILE A 368 5.04 14.30 3.99
CA ILE A 368 6.44 14.43 4.42
C ILE A 368 6.66 15.77 5.12
N SER A 369 6.21 16.88 4.52
CA SER A 369 6.38 18.22 5.07
C SER A 369 5.70 18.36 6.44
N THR A 370 4.46 17.90 6.58
CA THR A 370 3.74 17.94 7.86
C THR A 370 4.39 17.05 8.92
N SER A 371 4.86 15.85 8.54
CA SER A 371 5.61 14.97 9.45
C SER A 371 6.92 15.62 9.91
N TRP A 372 7.61 16.34 9.03
CA TRP A 372 8.84 17.09 9.37
C TRP A 372 8.56 18.26 10.33
N SER A 373 7.46 18.99 10.13
CA SER A 373 7.01 20.04 11.05
C SER A 373 6.72 19.47 12.44
N TYR A 374 5.96 18.37 12.53
CA TYR A 374 5.69 17.70 13.81
C TYR A 374 6.95 17.16 14.47
N PHE A 375 7.86 16.57 13.70
CA PHE A 375 9.18 16.16 14.18
C PHE A 375 9.96 17.33 14.78
N THR A 376 9.96 18.49 14.13
CA THR A 376 10.68 19.67 14.62
C THR A 376 10.10 20.16 15.96
N ILE A 377 8.77 20.16 16.10
CA ILE A 377 8.10 20.46 17.37
C ILE A 377 8.47 19.44 18.45
N LEU A 378 8.46 18.15 18.11
CA LEU A 378 8.83 17.10 19.06
C LEU A 378 10.28 17.27 19.54
N LYS A 379 11.19 17.66 18.64
CA LYS A 379 12.59 17.94 18.94
C LYS A 379 12.78 19.15 19.86
N THR A 380 11.97 20.21 19.73
CA THR A 380 12.08 21.38 20.61
C THR A 380 11.51 21.14 22.00
N VAL A 381 10.47 20.30 22.11
CA VAL A 381 9.86 19.91 23.39
C VAL A 381 10.71 18.88 24.13
N TYR A 382 11.42 18.01 23.40
CA TYR A 382 12.26 16.98 24.00
C TYR A 382 13.52 17.58 24.64
N LYS A 383 13.68 17.37 25.95
CA LYS A 383 14.91 17.66 26.70
C LYS A 383 15.62 16.32 26.96
N PRO A 384 16.84 16.11 26.44
CA PRO A 384 17.57 14.88 26.70
C PRO A 384 17.86 14.75 28.20
N PRO A 385 17.80 13.54 28.78
CA PRO A 385 18.12 13.32 30.19
C PRO A 385 19.58 13.73 30.49
N GLU A 386 19.81 14.32 31.67
CA GLU A 386 21.06 14.99 32.09
C GLU A 386 22.34 14.14 31.91
N ALA A 387 22.24 12.81 31.91
CA ALA A 387 23.36 11.89 31.66
C ALA A 387 23.99 12.00 30.26
N ALA A 388 23.30 12.59 29.28
CA ALA A 388 23.84 12.85 27.94
C ALA A 388 24.64 14.17 27.86
N GLN A 389 24.57 15.04 28.87
CA GLN A 389 25.28 16.33 28.88
C GLN A 389 26.73 16.19 29.40
N THR A 390 27.03 15.17 30.18
CA THR A 390 28.38 14.93 30.74
C THR A 390 29.37 14.27 29.77
N GLY A 391 28.93 13.86 28.57
CA GLY A 391 29.79 13.23 27.55
C GLY A 391 30.46 14.18 26.55
N TYR A 392 30.17 15.49 26.64
CA TYR A 392 30.72 16.52 25.75
C TYR A 392 31.67 17.50 26.46
N ALA A 393 32.16 17.13 27.66
CA ALA A 393 33.26 17.81 28.32
C ALA A 393 34.40 16.80 28.51
N ILE A 394 35.25 16.68 27.49
CA ILE A 394 36.73 16.61 27.51
C ILE A 394 37.19 16.69 26.06
#